data_AF-A0A060BW48-F1
#
_entry.id   AF-A0A060BW48-F1
#
_cell.length_a   1.000
_cell.length_b   1.000
_cell.length_c   1.000
_cell.angle_alpha   90.00
_cell.angle_beta   90.00
_cell.angle_gamma   90.00
#
_symmetry.space_group_name_H-M   'P 1'
#
loop_
_entity.id
_entity.type
_entity.pdbx_description
1 polymer ?
#
loop_
_entity_poly.entity_id
_entity_poly.type
_entity_poly.pdbx_seq_one_letter_code
_entity_poly.pdbx_strand_id
1 'polypeptide(L)'
;GGNNNVYAQDNEISWVNWNLDERKQAFHDFTRGLIHLRDAHPSLGRPRFFQGKKVRGSGGVEDLAWFRPDGQPMSDDDWEEGWHSSIAMRLGGKALVEVDAEGNRLVDDDLFLLLNGHFEPVTFCLPPQGDDQWTVIVDTATGEI
;
A
#
# COMPACT_ATOMS: atom_id res chain seq x y z
N GLY A 1 24.37 11.27 -16.30
CA GLY A 1 24.05 9.85 -16.55
C GLY A 1 23.63 9.19 -15.26
N GLY A 2 22.95 8.04 -15.30
CA GLY A 2 22.61 7.25 -14.11
C GLY A 2 23.60 6.10 -13.94
N ASN A 3 24.57 6.23 -13.05
CA ASN A 3 25.51 5.15 -12.72
C ASN A 3 24.86 4.23 -11.67
N ASN A 4 24.58 2.99 -12.03
CA ASN A 4 23.99 1.98 -11.14
C ASN A 4 25.03 1.13 -10.39
N ASN A 5 26.33 1.46 -10.48
CA ASN A 5 27.43 0.72 -9.85
C ASN A 5 28.55 1.63 -9.32
N VAL A 6 28.24 2.47 -8.31
CA VAL A 6 29.11 3.53 -7.77
C VAL A 6 30.11 3.08 -6.69
N TYR A 7 30.39 1.78 -6.56
CA TYR A 7 31.12 1.19 -5.42
C TYR A 7 32.55 1.70 -5.18
N ALA A 8 33.25 2.17 -6.21
CA ALA A 8 34.63 2.67 -6.14
C ALA A 8 34.73 4.19 -6.31
N GLN A 9 33.62 4.92 -6.17
CA GLN A 9 33.56 6.38 -6.31
C GLN A 9 33.48 7.01 -4.92
N ASP A 10 34.54 7.67 -4.48
CA ASP A 10 34.54 8.53 -3.29
C ASP A 10 34.60 10.00 -3.75
N ASN A 11 33.46 10.51 -4.20
CA ASN A 11 33.30 11.86 -4.72
C ASN A 11 31.80 12.25 -4.73
N GLU A 12 31.48 13.41 -5.29
CA GLU A 12 30.14 14.00 -5.32
C GLU A 12 29.07 13.13 -6.02
N ILE A 13 29.46 12.09 -6.77
CA ILE A 13 28.53 11.12 -7.35
C ILE A 13 27.95 10.20 -6.27
N SER A 14 28.72 9.87 -5.23
CA SER A 14 28.31 8.94 -4.15
C SER A 14 27.94 9.65 -2.85
N TRP A 15 28.45 10.85 -2.62
CA TRP A 15 28.15 11.62 -1.40
C TRP A 15 26.67 12.03 -1.35
N VAL A 16 26.09 11.98 -0.15
CA VAL A 16 24.71 12.46 0.07
C VAL A 16 24.68 13.98 -0.05
N ASN A 17 23.96 14.48 -1.04
CA ASN A 17 23.79 15.91 -1.24
C ASN A 17 22.57 16.43 -0.45
N TRP A 18 22.85 17.15 0.64
CA TRP A 18 21.85 17.76 1.52
C TRP A 18 21.30 19.10 1.03
N ASN A 19 21.74 19.60 -0.12
CA ASN A 19 21.15 20.79 -0.73
C ASN A 19 19.85 20.39 -1.46
N LEU A 20 18.74 20.50 -0.74
CA LEU A 20 17.41 20.14 -1.20
C LEU A 20 16.72 21.37 -1.82
N ASP A 21 16.38 21.26 -3.10
CA ASP A 21 15.42 22.17 -3.72
C ASP A 21 13.99 21.79 -3.31
N GLU A 22 13.00 22.61 -3.69
CA GLU A 22 11.60 22.41 -3.33
C GLU A 22 11.08 21.01 -3.71
N ARG A 23 11.48 20.49 -4.88
CA ARG A 23 11.05 19.17 -5.35
C ARG A 23 11.66 18.05 -4.50
N LYS A 24 12.94 18.14 -4.16
CA LYS A 24 13.61 17.17 -3.28
C LYS A 24 13.05 17.22 -1.87
N GLN A 25 12.74 18.41 -1.36
CA GLN A 25 12.10 18.58 -0.05
C GLN A 25 10.70 17.96 -0.04
N ALA A 26 9.89 18.19 -1.07
CA ALA A 26 8.58 17.55 -1.20
C ALA A 26 8.68 16.01 -1.24
N PHE A 27 9.63 15.45 -1.98
CA PHE A 27 9.86 13.99 -2.00
C PHE A 27 10.32 13.45 -0.64
N HIS A 28 11.18 14.20 0.06
CA HIS A 28 11.61 13.85 1.42
C HIS A 28 10.41 13.82 2.39
N ASP A 29 9.57 14.84 2.37
CA ASP A 29 8.42 14.96 3.28
C ASP A 29 7.34 13.92 2.96
N PHE A 30 7.09 13.66 1.67
CA PHE A 30 6.23 12.58 1.21
C PHE A 30 6.73 11.21 1.71
N THR A 31 8.02 10.92 1.53
CA THR A 31 8.63 9.65 1.98
C THR A 31 8.55 9.52 3.51
N ARG A 32 8.77 10.61 4.23
CA ARG A 32 8.62 10.63 5.69
C ARG A 32 7.18 10.33 6.10
N GLY A 33 6.19 10.93 5.43
CA GLY A 33 4.77 10.66 5.67
C GLY A 33 4.42 9.19 5.45
N LEU A 34 4.89 8.58 4.35
CA LEU A 34 4.69 7.15 4.09
C LEU A 34 5.28 6.24 5.18
N ILE A 35 6.44 6.60 5.75
CA ILE A 35 7.03 5.85 6.86
C ILE A 35 6.13 5.93 8.09
N HIS A 36 5.64 7.12 8.44
CA HIS A 36 4.73 7.29 9.59
C HIS A 36 3.41 6.55 9.37
N LEU A 37 2.87 6.58 8.16
CA LEU A 37 1.67 5.85 7.79
C LEU A 37 1.86 4.34 7.99
N ARG A 38 2.99 3.79 7.51
CA ARG A 38 3.31 2.37 7.70
C ARG A 38 3.43 1.99 9.17
N ASP A 39 4.04 2.84 9.99
CA ASP A 39 4.19 2.60 11.43
C ASP A 39 2.84 2.71 12.18
N ALA A 40 1.94 3.58 11.71
CA ALA A 40 0.61 3.78 12.30
C ALA A 40 -0.39 2.68 11.95
N HIS A 41 -0.20 1.96 10.85
CA HIS A 41 -1.11 0.92 10.36
C HIS A 41 -0.47 -0.48 10.47
N PRO A 42 -0.78 -1.25 11.54
CA PRO A 42 -0.26 -2.60 11.71
C PRO A 42 -0.49 -3.51 10.49
N SER A 43 -1.55 -3.28 9.70
CA SER A 43 -1.84 -4.02 8.47
C SER A 43 -0.71 -3.95 7.43
N LEU A 44 0.10 -2.89 7.44
CA LEU A 44 1.23 -2.67 6.53
C LEU A 44 2.58 -3.15 7.11
N GLY A 45 2.61 -3.55 8.38
CA GLY A 45 3.83 -3.92 9.13
C GLY A 45 3.82 -5.34 9.72
N ARG A 46 2.90 -6.19 9.29
CA ARG A 46 2.66 -7.51 9.92
C ARG A 46 3.83 -8.48 9.72
N PRO A 47 4.13 -9.34 10.72
CA PRO A 47 5.19 -10.36 10.62
C PRO A 47 4.74 -11.65 9.92
N ARG A 48 3.46 -11.79 9.56
CA ARG A 48 2.87 -13.00 8.98
C ARG A 48 2.16 -12.68 7.67
N PHE A 49 2.18 -13.66 6.77
CA PHE A 49 1.44 -13.57 5.51
C PHE A 49 -0.07 -13.50 5.75
N PHE A 50 -0.74 -12.74 4.89
CA PHE A 50 -2.18 -12.81 4.73
C PHE A 50 -2.58 -14.17 4.12
N GLN A 51 -3.77 -14.64 4.46
CA GLN A 51 -4.28 -15.95 4.02
C GLN A 51 -5.40 -15.85 3.00
N GLY A 52 -5.98 -14.66 2.79
CA GLY A 52 -7.14 -14.46 1.92
C GLY A 52 -8.38 -15.16 2.46
N LYS A 53 -8.52 -15.19 3.79
CA LYS A 53 -9.58 -15.97 4.46
C LYS A 53 -10.29 -15.13 5.50
N LYS A 54 -11.58 -15.44 5.69
CA LYS A 54 -12.37 -14.87 6.77
C LYS A 54 -11.77 -15.27 8.11
N VAL A 55 -11.47 -14.27 8.93
CA VAL A 55 -10.88 -14.48 10.26
C VAL A 55 -11.98 -14.58 11.32
N ARG A 56 -11.86 -15.54 12.23
CA ARG A 56 -12.83 -15.69 13.33
C ARG A 56 -12.82 -14.45 14.21
N GLY A 57 -13.98 -13.82 14.39
CA GLY A 57 -14.11 -12.59 15.17
C GLY A 57 -13.88 -11.28 14.39
N SER A 58 -13.67 -11.34 13.08
CA SER A 58 -13.58 -10.15 12.21
C SER A 58 -14.92 -9.64 11.66
N GLY A 59 -16.03 -10.26 12.08
CA GLY A 59 -17.35 -10.02 11.44
C GLY A 59 -17.50 -10.68 10.06
N GLY A 60 -16.62 -11.65 9.73
CA GLY A 60 -16.67 -12.35 8.43
C GLY A 60 -15.89 -11.65 7.32
N VAL A 61 -15.06 -10.68 7.67
CA VAL A 61 -14.13 -9.97 6.78
C VAL A 61 -12.88 -10.83 6.54
N GLU A 62 -12.48 -10.94 5.28
CA GLU A 62 -11.20 -11.51 4.85
C GLU A 62 -10.04 -10.61 5.25
N ASP A 63 -8.91 -11.19 5.62
CA ASP A 63 -7.70 -10.44 5.96
C ASP A 63 -7.07 -9.73 4.75
N LEU A 64 -7.25 -10.31 3.57
CA LEU A 64 -6.81 -9.77 2.28
C LEU A 64 -7.80 -10.14 1.19
N ALA A 65 -8.09 -9.20 0.29
CA ALA A 65 -8.83 -9.48 -0.95
C ALA A 65 -8.23 -8.69 -2.11
N TRP A 66 -8.15 -9.31 -3.28
CA TRP A 66 -7.65 -8.72 -4.51
C TRP A 66 -8.78 -8.46 -5.49
N PHE A 67 -8.73 -7.32 -6.17
CA PHE A 67 -9.76 -6.86 -7.08
C PHE A 67 -9.16 -6.38 -8.40
N ARG A 68 -9.94 -6.58 -9.46
CA ARG A 68 -9.75 -5.91 -10.74
C ARG A 68 -10.21 -4.45 -10.64
N PRO A 69 -9.84 -3.58 -11.60
CA PRO A 69 -10.31 -2.19 -11.62
C PRO A 69 -11.83 -2.05 -11.64
N ASP A 70 -12.56 -3.01 -12.22
CA ASP A 70 -14.04 -3.00 -12.23
C ASP A 70 -14.68 -3.37 -10.88
N GLY A 71 -13.87 -3.64 -9.85
CA GLY A 71 -14.33 -3.97 -8.49
C GLY A 71 -14.70 -5.44 -8.30
N GLN A 72 -14.57 -6.29 -9.33
CA GLN A 72 -14.74 -7.72 -9.17
C GLN A 72 -13.50 -8.35 -8.51
N PRO A 73 -13.66 -9.43 -7.71
CA PRO A 73 -12.53 -10.19 -7.20
C PRO A 73 -11.66 -10.74 -8.33
N MET A 74 -10.34 -10.74 -8.14
CA MET A 74 -9.40 -11.42 -9.04
C MET A 74 -9.66 -12.93 -9.04
N SER A 75 -9.81 -13.52 -10.22
CA SER A 75 -9.82 -14.96 -10.44
C SER A 75 -8.41 -15.50 -10.73
N ASP A 76 -8.24 -16.82 -10.72
CA ASP A 76 -6.97 -17.47 -11.08
C ASP A 76 -6.56 -17.15 -12.53
N ASP A 77 -7.52 -17.11 -13.46
CA ASP A 77 -7.27 -16.76 -14.87
C ASP A 77 -6.76 -15.32 -15.01
N ASP A 78 -7.32 -14.37 -14.24
CA ASP A 78 -6.86 -12.97 -14.26
C ASP A 78 -5.38 -12.84 -13.83
N TRP A 79 -4.89 -13.72 -12.94
CA TRP A 79 -3.48 -13.75 -12.51
C TRP A 79 -2.53 -14.31 -13.58
N GLU A 80 -3.00 -15.24 -14.41
CA GLU A 80 -2.20 -15.83 -15.49
C GLU A 80 -2.16 -14.93 -16.73
N GLU A 81 -3.12 -14.01 -16.85
CA GLU A 81 -3.16 -13.02 -17.92
C GLU A 81 -2.09 -11.92 -17.73
N GLY A 82 -0.99 -12.04 -18.49
CA GLY A 82 0.19 -11.17 -18.40
C GLY A 82 0.02 -9.71 -18.85
N TRP A 83 -1.20 -9.22 -19.06
CA TRP A 83 -1.49 -7.84 -19.48
C TRP A 83 -2.16 -6.97 -18.40
N HIS A 84 -2.48 -7.54 -17.24
CA HIS A 84 -2.98 -6.78 -16.10
C HIS A 84 -1.88 -5.91 -15.48
N SER A 85 -1.87 -4.63 -15.88
CA SER A 85 -0.97 -3.61 -15.31
C SER A 85 -1.60 -2.87 -14.13
N SER A 86 -2.86 -3.14 -13.79
CA SER A 86 -3.60 -2.43 -12.73
C SER A 86 -4.38 -3.39 -11.86
N ILE A 87 -4.24 -3.25 -10.54
CA ILE A 87 -4.88 -4.09 -9.53
C ILE A 87 -5.29 -3.26 -8.31
N ALA A 88 -6.28 -3.73 -7.56
CA ALA A 88 -6.64 -3.18 -6.27
C ALA A 88 -6.57 -4.25 -5.17
N MET A 89 -6.28 -3.82 -3.95
CA MET A 89 -6.10 -4.69 -2.80
C MET A 89 -6.78 -4.11 -1.57
N ARG A 90 -7.58 -4.91 -0.87
CA ARG A 90 -8.13 -4.57 0.45
C ARG A 90 -7.39 -5.32 1.54
N LEU A 91 -6.95 -4.61 2.57
CA LEU A 91 -6.45 -5.18 3.81
C LEU A 91 -7.54 -5.03 4.88
N GLY A 92 -7.94 -6.15 5.49
CA GLY A 92 -8.95 -6.15 6.55
C GLY A 92 -8.34 -5.82 7.91
N GLY A 93 -8.43 -4.57 8.36
CA GLY A 93 -7.80 -4.13 9.60
C GLY A 93 -8.40 -4.77 10.86
N LYS A 94 -9.69 -5.14 10.80
CA LYS A 94 -10.37 -5.92 11.84
C LYS A 94 -10.12 -7.43 11.76
N ALA A 95 -9.40 -7.90 10.74
CA ALA A 95 -9.08 -9.31 10.53
C ALA A 95 -7.64 -9.68 10.96
N LEU A 96 -6.89 -8.75 11.55
CA LEU A 96 -5.58 -9.02 12.13
C LEU A 96 -5.66 -10.09 13.23
N VAL A 97 -4.71 -11.01 13.26
CA VAL A 97 -4.59 -12.07 14.29
C VAL A 97 -3.36 -11.87 15.18
N GLU A 98 -2.63 -10.79 14.93
CA GLU A 98 -1.47 -10.34 15.70
C GLU A 98 -1.89 -9.74 17.03
N VAL A 99 -0.98 -9.80 17.99
CA VAL A 99 -1.12 -9.19 19.31
C VAL A 99 0.08 -8.29 19.58
N ASP A 100 -0.12 -7.28 20.41
CA ASP A 100 0.96 -6.45 20.96
C ASP A 100 1.78 -7.20 22.03
N ALA A 101 2.75 -6.51 22.64
CA ALA A 101 3.60 -7.08 23.68
C ALA A 101 2.83 -7.48 24.95
N GLU A 102 1.69 -6.84 25.19
CA GLU A 102 0.78 -7.07 26.30
C GLU A 102 -0.25 -8.18 26.00
N GLY A 103 -0.29 -8.69 24.78
CA GLY A 103 -1.19 -9.74 24.33
C GLY A 103 -2.56 -9.24 23.86
N ASN A 104 -2.75 -7.93 23.71
CA ASN A 104 -3.98 -7.37 23.13
C ASN A 104 -3.96 -7.54 21.61
N ARG A 105 -5.12 -7.86 21.03
CA ARG A 105 -5.27 -7.99 19.59
C ARG A 105 -5.02 -6.66 18.90
N LEU A 106 -4.17 -6.66 17.88
CA LEU A 106 -4.01 -5.51 16.99
C LEU A 106 -5.29 -5.32 16.16
N VAL A 107 -5.74 -4.09 16.06
CA VAL A 107 -6.88 -3.67 15.23
C VAL A 107 -6.45 -2.45 14.45
N ASP A 108 -6.93 -2.37 13.22
CA ASP A 108 -6.61 -1.32 12.28
C ASP A 108 -7.85 -0.97 11.46
N ASP A 109 -7.77 0.10 10.68
CA ASP A 109 -8.77 0.44 9.68
C ASP A 109 -8.65 -0.49 8.46
N ASP A 110 -9.73 -0.64 7.70
CA ASP A 110 -9.65 -1.30 6.40
C ASP A 110 -8.92 -0.37 5.42
N LEU A 111 -7.84 -0.86 4.81
CA LEU A 111 -7.08 -0.12 3.81
C LEU A 111 -7.41 -0.64 2.42
N PHE A 112 -7.57 0.27 1.45
CA PHE A 112 -7.78 -0.07 0.04
C PHE A 112 -6.71 0.59 -0.82
N LEU A 113 -5.86 -0.24 -1.43
CA LEU A 113 -4.75 0.20 -2.27
C LEU A 113 -5.15 0.08 -3.73
N LEU A 114 -4.98 1.17 -4.48
CA LEU A 114 -5.19 1.22 -5.93
C LEU A 114 -3.82 1.33 -6.60
N LEU A 115 -3.43 0.32 -7.36
CA LEU A 115 -2.14 0.28 -8.03
C LEU A 115 -2.36 0.32 -9.54
N ASN A 116 -2.09 1.47 -10.16
CA ASN A 116 -2.14 1.65 -11.61
C ASN A 116 -0.72 1.66 -12.19
N GLY A 117 -0.31 0.56 -12.80
CA GLY A 117 0.93 0.45 -13.59
C GLY A 117 0.72 0.68 -15.08
N HIS A 118 -0.51 1.00 -15.52
CA HIS A 118 -0.78 1.39 -16.90
C HIS A 118 -0.30 2.83 -17.14
N PHE A 119 0.06 3.15 -18.39
CA PHE A 119 0.56 4.48 -18.76
C PHE A 119 -0.56 5.53 -18.90
N GLU A 120 -1.82 5.11 -18.85
CA GLU A 120 -3.02 5.97 -18.90
C GLU A 120 -3.82 5.86 -17.59
N PRO A 121 -4.67 6.86 -17.28
CA PRO A 121 -5.59 6.79 -16.15
C PRO A 121 -6.54 5.58 -16.25
N VAL A 122 -6.72 4.87 -15.13
CA VAL A 122 -7.65 3.75 -14.99
C VAL A 122 -8.68 4.09 -13.91
N THR A 123 -9.95 3.89 -14.22
CA THR A 123 -11.04 4.06 -13.25
C THR A 123 -11.18 2.81 -12.40
N PHE A 124 -11.17 2.99 -11.07
CA PHE A 124 -11.41 1.91 -10.11
C PHE A 124 -12.82 2.00 -9.51
N CYS A 125 -13.51 0.88 -9.45
CA CYS A 125 -14.75 0.71 -8.68
C CYS A 125 -14.39 0.20 -7.28
N LEU A 126 -14.70 1.00 -6.27
CA LEU A 126 -14.47 0.62 -4.88
C LEU A 126 -15.58 -0.32 -4.37
N PRO A 127 -15.26 -1.35 -3.57
CA PRO A 127 -16.27 -2.19 -2.97
C PRO A 127 -17.10 -1.39 -1.96
N PRO A 128 -18.41 -1.68 -1.82
CA PRO A 128 -19.25 -1.04 -0.81
C PRO A 128 -18.79 -1.41 0.60
N GLN A 129 -18.72 -0.43 1.49
CA GLN A 129 -18.36 -0.58 2.92
C GLN A 129 -19.59 -0.44 3.84
N GLY A 130 -20.79 -0.74 3.35
CA GLY A 130 -22.03 -0.52 4.10
C GLY A 130 -22.29 0.97 4.29
N ASP A 131 -22.32 1.43 5.54
CA ASP A 131 -22.55 2.84 5.90
C ASP A 131 -21.26 3.68 5.87
N ASP A 132 -20.08 3.05 5.80
CA ASP A 132 -18.79 3.74 5.79
C ASP A 132 -18.39 4.22 4.39
N GLN A 133 -17.54 5.24 4.32
CA GLN A 133 -17.02 5.82 3.08
C GLN A 133 -15.50 5.73 3.01
N TRP A 134 -14.98 5.49 1.81
CA TRP A 134 -13.55 5.52 1.54
C TRP A 134 -13.04 6.98 1.53
N THR A 135 -11.93 7.20 2.23
CA THR A 135 -11.23 8.49 2.25
C THR A 135 -9.82 8.28 1.70
N VAL A 136 -9.35 9.23 0.89
CA VAL A 136 -7.97 9.23 0.39
C VAL A 136 -7.05 9.69 1.51
N ILE A 137 -6.01 8.89 1.77
CA ILE A 137 -4.95 9.19 2.74
C ILE A 137 -3.57 9.23 2.08
N VAL A 138 -3.45 8.73 0.85
CA VAL A 138 -2.24 8.78 0.03
C VAL A 138 -2.64 8.91 -1.44
N ASP A 139 -2.04 9.85 -2.16
CA ASP A 139 -2.13 9.92 -3.63
C ASP A 139 -0.77 10.31 -4.22
N THR A 140 -0.17 9.39 -4.98
CA THR A 140 1.14 9.59 -5.62
C THR A 140 1.11 10.57 -6.79
N ALA A 141 -0.06 10.84 -7.37
CA ALA A 141 -0.22 11.79 -8.47
C ALA A 141 -0.22 13.24 -7.98
N THR A 142 -0.74 13.48 -6.78
CA THR A 142 -0.81 14.81 -6.14
C THR A 142 0.30 15.04 -5.10
N GLY A 143 0.85 13.97 -4.54
CA GLY A 143 1.78 14.01 -3.40
C GLY A 143 1.08 14.12 -2.04
N GLU A 144 -0.23 13.82 -1.97
CA GLU A 144 -1.00 13.80 -0.72
C GLU A 144 -0.53 12.68 0.21
N ILE A 145 -0.29 13.03 1.48
CA ILE A 145 0.09 12.15 2.60
C ILE A 145 -0.21 12.85 3.94
#